data_AF-A0AAC9YZ03-F1
#
_entry.id   AF-A0AAC9YZ03-F1
#
_cell.length_a   1.000
_cell.length_b   1.000
_cell.length_c   1.000
_cell.angle_alpha   90.00
_cell.angle_beta   90.00
_cell.angle_gamma   90.00
#
_symmetry.space_group_name_H-M   'P 1'
#
loop_
_entity.id
_entity.type
_entity.pdbx_description
1 polymer ?
#
loop_
_entity_poly.entity_id
_entity_poly.type
_entity_poly.pdbx_seq_one_letter_code
_entity_poly.pdbx_strand_id
1 'polypeptide(L)'
;MKTVSSAVENYIKSKPFLQTALSQGIINLTSLARIIRKEIQTDTTSREVRNGAIVMALKRLSTDMEFRSTHRIVKVLKNIGEIIVRSNLTDYTFLVSETLLNNQSELLRQIQNTKDVFYASSRGVNEISLIVSNSVEPIVETVFSTERCTHKYSNLGSISVKLPEENVSIPGIYYFIFQRLAWEGVTMNEVISTSNEFTIVVPESQIDIAFKVIKDLKML
;
A
#
# COMPACT_ATOMS: atom_id res chain seq x y z
N MET A 1 -30.81 -13.35 12.57
CA MET A 1 -29.88 -13.94 13.58
C MET A 1 -29.03 -15.00 12.89
N LYS A 2 -27.71 -14.98 13.10
CA LYS A 2 -26.78 -15.90 12.44
C LYS A 2 -26.39 -17.05 13.38
N THR A 3 -26.01 -18.19 12.81
CA THR A 3 -25.35 -19.27 13.56
C THR A 3 -23.93 -18.85 13.96
N VAL A 4 -23.33 -19.48 14.98
CA VAL A 4 -21.93 -19.23 15.37
C VAL A 4 -20.98 -19.42 14.18
N SER A 5 -21.20 -20.45 13.36
CA SER A 5 -20.38 -20.69 12.16
C SER A 5 -20.48 -19.56 11.15
N SER A 6 -21.70 -19.08 10.86
CA SER A 6 -21.91 -17.99 9.90
C SER A 6 -21.40 -16.65 10.42
N ALA A 7 -21.53 -16.39 11.72
CA ALA A 7 -20.95 -15.19 12.34
C ALA A 7 -19.42 -15.21 12.30
N VAL A 8 -18.79 -16.35 12.61
CA VAL A 8 -17.33 -16.52 12.52
C VAL A 8 -16.85 -16.38 11.08
N GLU A 9 -17.53 -16.98 10.12
CA GLU A 9 -17.19 -16.85 8.70
C GLU A 9 -17.24 -15.38 8.23
N ASN A 10 -18.31 -14.66 8.56
CA ASN A 10 -18.43 -13.24 8.22
C ASN A 10 -17.37 -12.38 8.91
N TYR A 11 -17.05 -12.69 10.17
CA TYR A 11 -15.97 -12.04 10.90
C TYR A 11 -14.62 -12.22 10.20
N ILE A 12 -14.31 -13.44 9.75
CA ILE A 12 -13.05 -13.72 9.06
C ILE A 12 -13.03 -13.07 7.66
N LYS A 13 -14.13 -13.16 6.89
CA LYS A 13 -14.24 -12.56 5.55
C LYS A 13 -14.12 -11.04 5.55
N SER A 14 -14.57 -10.37 6.62
CA SER A 14 -14.41 -8.93 6.78
C SER A 14 -13.00 -8.51 7.20
N LYS A 15 -12.12 -9.45 7.56
CA LYS A 15 -10.76 -9.20 8.04
C LYS A 15 -9.74 -9.98 7.20
N PRO A 16 -9.35 -9.46 6.01
CA PRO A 16 -8.46 -10.14 5.07
C PRO A 16 -7.11 -10.63 5.65
N PHE A 17 -6.60 -9.96 6.68
CA PHE A 17 -5.31 -10.29 7.30
C PHE A 17 -5.42 -11.53 8.18
N LEU A 18 -6.47 -11.56 9.00
CA LEU A 18 -6.79 -12.70 9.83
C LEU A 18 -7.15 -13.91 8.97
N GLN A 19 -7.82 -13.65 7.85
CA GLN A 19 -8.11 -14.63 6.82
C GLN A 19 -6.84 -15.29 6.26
N THR A 20 -5.83 -14.49 5.91
CA THR A 20 -4.54 -14.98 5.35
C THR A 20 -3.74 -15.77 6.39
N ALA A 21 -3.66 -15.27 7.62
CA ALA A 21 -2.96 -15.99 8.69
C ALA A 21 -3.70 -17.29 9.08
N LEU A 22 -5.03 -17.32 8.97
CA LEU A 22 -5.83 -18.53 9.19
C LEU A 22 -5.56 -19.58 8.10
N SER A 23 -5.45 -19.15 6.83
CA SER A 23 -5.17 -20.05 5.69
C SER A 23 -3.77 -20.64 5.73
N GLN A 24 -2.79 -19.89 6.23
CA GLN A 24 -1.41 -20.35 6.39
C GLN A 24 -1.23 -21.27 7.62
N GLY A 25 -2.25 -21.44 8.44
CA GLY A 25 -2.18 -22.28 9.65
C GLY A 25 -1.31 -21.69 10.77
N ILE A 26 -0.97 -20.40 10.71
CA ILE A 26 -0.07 -19.75 11.67
C ILE A 26 -0.80 -19.16 12.89
N ILE A 27 -2.14 -19.25 12.93
CA ILE A 27 -2.96 -18.71 14.04
C ILE A 27 -3.22 -19.76 15.11
N ASN A 28 -3.04 -19.38 16.37
CA ASN A 28 -3.60 -20.10 17.51
C ASN A 28 -5.13 -19.89 17.60
N LEU A 29 -5.89 -20.88 17.15
CA LEU A 29 -7.35 -20.82 17.09
C LEU A 29 -8.01 -20.60 18.45
N THR A 30 -7.45 -21.16 19.52
CA THR A 30 -7.99 -21.03 20.88
C THR A 30 -7.82 -19.62 21.43
N SER A 31 -6.68 -18.98 21.12
CA SER A 31 -6.45 -17.58 21.48
C SER A 31 -7.36 -16.66 20.67
N LEU A 32 -7.45 -16.88 19.36
CA LEU A 32 -8.35 -16.09 18.50
C LEU A 32 -9.81 -16.20 18.94
N ALA A 33 -10.29 -17.40 19.26
CA ALA A 33 -11.65 -17.62 19.73
C ALA A 33 -12.00 -16.79 20.98
N ARG A 34 -11.05 -16.66 21.92
CA ARG A 34 -11.22 -15.84 23.12
C ARG A 34 -11.36 -14.35 22.80
N ILE A 35 -10.55 -13.85 21.86
CA ILE A 35 -10.55 -12.45 21.43
C ILE A 35 -11.88 -12.10 20.77
N ILE A 36 -12.34 -12.94 19.84
CA ILE A 36 -13.50 -12.60 18.98
C ILE A 36 -14.85 -12.94 19.63
N ARG A 37 -14.86 -13.68 20.75
CA ARG A 37 -16.07 -14.19 21.40
C ARG A 37 -17.15 -13.12 21.60
N LYS A 38 -16.77 -11.94 22.11
CA LYS A 38 -17.72 -10.85 22.40
C LYS A 38 -18.41 -10.35 21.14
N GLU A 39 -17.65 -10.13 20.06
CA GLU A 39 -18.19 -9.68 18.77
C GLU A 39 -19.10 -10.75 18.15
N ILE A 40 -18.70 -12.02 18.22
CA ILE A 40 -19.54 -13.14 17.74
C ILE A 40 -20.81 -13.29 18.58
N GLN A 41 -20.75 -13.07 19.91
CA GLN A 41 -21.92 -13.12 20.78
C GLN A 41 -22.96 -12.06 20.41
N THR A 42 -22.52 -10.86 20.04
CA THR A 42 -23.42 -9.78 19.60
C THR A 42 -24.13 -10.10 18.28
N ASP A 43 -23.47 -10.84 17.37
CA ASP A 43 -23.97 -11.12 16.02
C ASP A 43 -24.80 -12.44 15.92
N THR A 44 -24.95 -13.17 17.04
CA THR A 44 -25.60 -14.49 17.14
C THR A 44 -26.81 -14.50 18.10
N THR A 45 -27.57 -15.60 18.12
CA THR A 45 -28.76 -15.78 18.98
C THR A 45 -28.47 -15.60 20.47
N SER A 46 -29.50 -15.33 21.28
CA SER A 46 -29.50 -15.13 22.74
C SER A 46 -28.90 -16.25 23.62
N ARG A 47 -28.31 -17.30 23.02
CA ARG A 47 -27.61 -18.34 23.76
C ARG A 47 -26.13 -17.97 23.90
N GLU A 48 -25.56 -18.32 25.06
CA GLU A 48 -24.16 -18.08 25.33
C GLU A 48 -23.26 -18.85 24.34
N VAL A 49 -22.42 -18.11 23.62
CA VAL A 49 -21.43 -18.65 22.68
C VAL A 49 -20.22 -19.14 23.48
N ARG A 50 -19.90 -20.44 23.34
CA ARG A 50 -18.72 -21.06 23.95
C ARG A 50 -17.51 -20.96 23.03
N ASN A 51 -16.32 -20.76 23.61
CA ASN A 51 -15.06 -20.70 22.86
C ASN A 51 -14.84 -21.94 21.97
N GLY A 52 -15.18 -23.14 22.47
CA GLY A 52 -15.04 -24.38 21.70
C GLY A 52 -15.83 -24.39 20.38
N ALA A 53 -17.03 -23.79 20.37
CA ALA A 53 -17.83 -23.67 19.15
C ALA A 53 -17.16 -22.76 18.12
N ILE A 54 -16.53 -21.67 18.59
CA ILE A 54 -15.76 -20.75 17.74
C ILE A 54 -14.51 -21.44 17.19
N VAL A 55 -13.77 -22.18 18.03
CA VAL A 55 -12.57 -22.93 17.58
C VAL A 55 -12.94 -23.95 16.49
N MET A 56 -14.05 -24.67 16.65
CA MET A 56 -14.52 -25.63 15.66
C MET A 56 -14.95 -24.95 14.35
N ALA A 57 -15.60 -23.79 14.44
CA ALA A 57 -15.93 -22.99 13.27
C ALA A 57 -14.64 -22.53 12.55
N LEU A 58 -13.66 -21.98 13.27
CA LEU A 58 -12.38 -21.53 12.70
C LEU A 58 -11.59 -22.67 12.06
N LYS A 59 -11.51 -23.85 12.70
CA LYS A 59 -10.79 -25.02 12.17
C LYS A 59 -11.42 -25.57 10.89
N ARG A 60 -12.76 -25.58 10.83
CA ARG A 60 -13.48 -25.93 9.61
C ARG A 60 -13.18 -24.92 8.51
N LEU A 61 -13.25 -23.63 8.87
CA LEU A 61 -12.97 -22.53 7.97
C LEU A 61 -11.55 -22.58 7.39
N SER A 62 -10.54 -22.91 8.20
CA SER A 62 -9.15 -23.05 7.73
C SER A 62 -8.94 -24.23 6.78
N THR A 63 -9.81 -25.25 6.85
CA THR A 63 -9.72 -26.46 6.01
C THR A 63 -10.50 -26.30 4.71
N ASP A 64 -11.67 -25.65 4.77
CA ASP A 64 -12.59 -25.53 3.63
C ASP A 64 -12.25 -24.36 2.70
N MET A 65 -11.44 -23.39 3.16
CA MET A 65 -11.25 -22.17 2.40
C MET A 65 -10.03 -22.25 1.47
N GLU A 66 -10.30 -22.61 0.21
CA GLU A 66 -9.66 -21.96 -0.93
C GLU A 66 -10.19 -20.52 -1.00
N PHE A 67 -9.51 -19.60 -0.33
CA PHE A 67 -10.00 -18.23 -0.14
C PHE A 67 -10.07 -17.44 -1.46
N ARG A 68 -11.26 -17.32 -2.07
CA ARG A 68 -11.48 -16.64 -3.35
C ARG A 68 -11.01 -15.17 -3.39
N SER A 69 -11.06 -14.45 -2.27
CA SER A 69 -10.59 -13.05 -2.21
C SER A 69 -9.08 -12.94 -2.42
N THR A 70 -8.30 -13.84 -1.82
CA THR A 70 -6.86 -13.95 -2.03
C THR A 70 -6.57 -14.34 -3.48
N HIS A 71 -7.36 -15.25 -4.06
CA HIS A 71 -7.21 -15.62 -5.48
C HIS A 71 -7.42 -14.45 -6.43
N ARG A 72 -8.39 -13.56 -6.16
CA ARG A 72 -8.61 -12.36 -6.99
C ARG A 72 -7.45 -11.37 -6.89
N ILE A 73 -6.96 -11.10 -5.68
CA ILE A 73 -5.79 -10.24 -5.47
C ILE A 73 -4.56 -10.85 -6.17
N VAL A 74 -4.28 -12.12 -5.93
CA VAL A 74 -3.17 -12.85 -6.57
C VAL A 74 -3.30 -12.83 -8.09
N LYS A 75 -4.50 -13.05 -8.66
CA LYS A 75 -4.72 -12.97 -10.11
C LYS A 75 -4.35 -11.60 -10.67
N VAL A 76 -4.74 -10.51 -10.00
CA VAL A 76 -4.37 -9.15 -10.42
C VAL A 76 -2.85 -8.94 -10.29
N LEU A 77 -2.25 -9.42 -9.20
CA LEU A 77 -0.81 -9.26 -8.94
C LEU A 77 0.07 -10.05 -9.94
N LYS A 78 -0.35 -11.25 -10.36
CA LYS A 78 0.30 -12.00 -11.45
C LYS A 78 0.28 -11.24 -12.78
N ASN A 79 -0.73 -10.39 -12.96
CA ASN A 79 -0.96 -9.63 -14.19
C ASN A 79 -0.47 -8.18 -14.11
N ILE A 80 0.34 -7.79 -13.11
CA ILE A 80 0.93 -6.45 -13.09
C ILE A 80 1.79 -6.24 -14.34
N GLY A 81 1.69 -5.04 -14.91
CA GLY A 81 2.32 -4.69 -16.17
C GLY A 81 3.82 -4.45 -16.05
N GLU A 82 4.29 -3.49 -16.82
CA GLU A 82 5.69 -3.07 -16.78
C GLU A 82 6.05 -2.50 -15.41
N ILE A 83 7.28 -2.79 -14.98
CA ILE A 83 7.89 -2.25 -13.78
C ILE A 83 9.01 -1.33 -14.24
N ILE A 84 8.91 -0.05 -13.90
CA ILE A 84 9.89 0.97 -14.26
C ILE A 84 10.64 1.36 -12.98
N VAL A 85 11.97 1.32 -13.04
CA VAL A 85 12.83 1.72 -11.93
C VAL A 85 13.55 3.01 -12.31
N ARG A 86 13.55 3.98 -11.41
CA ARG A 86 14.33 5.22 -11.55
C ARG A 86 15.17 5.46 -10.31
N SER A 87 16.39 5.92 -10.53
CA SER A 87 17.32 6.37 -9.49
C SER A 87 17.49 7.88 -9.56
N ASN A 88 18.25 8.45 -8.61
CA ASN A 88 18.59 9.87 -8.57
C ASN A 88 17.34 10.76 -8.50
N LEU A 89 16.51 10.49 -7.50
CA LEU A 89 15.38 11.33 -7.14
C LEU A 89 15.67 12.06 -5.82
N THR A 90 15.08 13.25 -5.73
CA THR A 90 15.03 14.04 -4.51
C THR A 90 13.59 14.43 -4.23
N ASP A 91 13.18 14.23 -2.99
CA ASP A 91 11.87 14.58 -2.45
C ASP A 91 12.00 15.82 -1.57
N TYR A 92 11.16 16.82 -1.85
CA TYR A 92 11.02 18.05 -1.10
C TYR A 92 9.65 18.12 -0.46
N THR A 93 9.60 18.49 0.81
CA THR A 93 8.36 18.85 1.50
C THR A 93 8.35 20.35 1.79
N PHE A 94 7.36 21.06 1.28
CA PHE A 94 7.13 22.48 1.57
C PHE A 94 5.81 22.68 2.31
N LEU A 95 5.74 23.69 3.19
CA LEU A 95 4.45 24.10 3.75
C LEU A 95 3.58 24.78 2.69
N VAL A 96 2.27 24.58 2.79
CA VAL A 96 1.31 25.27 1.92
C VAL A 96 1.36 26.78 2.17
N SER A 97 1.54 27.54 1.09
CA SER A 97 1.54 29.00 1.07
C SER A 97 0.71 29.51 -0.12
N GLU A 98 0.44 30.83 -0.16
CA GLU A 98 -0.28 31.47 -1.27
C GLU A 98 0.54 31.49 -2.58
N THR A 99 1.87 31.50 -2.47
CA THR A 99 2.80 31.55 -3.61
C THR A 99 3.14 30.18 -4.19
N LEU A 100 2.88 29.11 -3.44
CA LEU A 100 3.27 27.75 -3.77
C LEU A 100 2.82 27.29 -5.16
N LEU A 101 1.56 27.56 -5.52
CA LEU A 101 1.01 27.15 -6.83
C LEU A 101 1.64 27.93 -8.00
N ASN A 102 1.97 29.20 -7.78
CA ASN A 102 2.67 30.02 -8.78
C ASN A 102 4.09 29.48 -9.01
N ASN A 103 4.79 29.13 -7.93
CA ASN A 103 6.12 28.52 -7.98
C ASN A 103 6.07 27.15 -8.66
N GLN A 104 5.05 26.33 -8.38
CA GLN A 104 4.84 25.06 -9.07
C GLN A 104 4.60 25.24 -10.58
N SER A 105 3.81 26.24 -10.98
CA SER A 105 3.58 26.59 -12.38
C SER A 105 4.88 27.01 -13.08
N GLU A 106 5.70 27.82 -12.41
CA GLU A 106 7.01 28.24 -12.92
C GLU A 106 7.96 27.06 -13.12
N LEU A 107 8.03 26.16 -12.13
CA LEU A 107 8.83 24.94 -12.22
C LEU A 107 8.41 24.10 -13.43
N LEU A 108 7.10 23.83 -13.57
CA LEU A 108 6.55 23.08 -14.70
C LEU A 108 6.91 23.72 -16.04
N ARG A 109 6.85 25.05 -16.13
CA ARG A 109 7.23 25.80 -17.34
C ARG A 109 8.71 25.64 -17.68
N GLN A 110 9.60 25.58 -16.69
CA GLN A 110 11.03 25.41 -16.94
C GLN A 110 11.39 23.97 -17.34
N ILE A 111 10.71 22.97 -16.78
CA ILE A 111 11.02 21.57 -17.05
C ILE A 111 10.27 20.96 -18.25
N GLN A 112 9.23 21.63 -18.78
CA GLN A 112 8.34 21.10 -19.83
C GLN A 112 9.06 20.52 -21.06
N ASN A 113 10.21 21.08 -21.45
CA ASN A 113 10.98 20.67 -22.63
C ASN A 113 12.17 19.77 -22.28
N THR A 114 12.38 19.48 -21.00
CA THR A 114 13.46 18.62 -20.55
C THR A 114 13.00 17.18 -20.66
N LYS A 115 13.67 16.42 -21.54
CA LYS A 115 13.37 14.99 -21.70
C LYS A 115 13.81 14.22 -20.45
N ASP A 116 13.11 13.12 -20.18
CA ASP A 116 13.45 12.14 -19.15
C ASP A 116 13.49 12.66 -17.71
N VAL A 117 12.81 13.78 -17.43
CA VAL A 117 12.61 14.27 -16.06
C VAL A 117 11.49 13.49 -15.38
N PHE A 118 11.78 12.97 -14.19
CA PHE A 118 10.75 12.54 -13.27
C PHE A 118 10.21 13.75 -12.51
N TYR A 119 8.89 13.86 -12.47
CA TYR A 119 8.18 14.86 -11.69
C TYR A 119 6.93 14.22 -11.10
N ALA A 120 6.78 14.32 -9.78
CA ALA A 120 5.55 14.03 -9.08
C ALA A 120 5.33 15.08 -8.00
N SER A 121 4.08 15.49 -7.83
CA SER A 121 3.71 16.40 -6.75
C SER A 121 2.43 15.92 -6.09
N SER A 122 2.43 15.89 -4.77
CA SER A 122 1.28 15.52 -3.96
C SER A 122 0.99 16.62 -2.96
N ARG A 123 -0.22 17.19 -3.01
CA ARG A 123 -0.63 18.27 -2.11
C ARG A 123 -1.53 17.73 -1.02
N GLY A 124 -1.06 17.79 0.22
CA GLY A 124 -1.86 17.59 1.41
C GLY A 124 -2.58 18.87 1.86
N VAL A 125 -3.21 18.80 3.03
CA VAL A 125 -3.90 19.96 3.63
C VAL A 125 -2.90 21.03 4.08
N ASN A 126 -1.74 20.61 4.61
CA ASN A 126 -0.76 21.48 5.25
C ASN A 126 0.56 21.60 4.49
N GLU A 127 0.87 20.62 3.66
CA GLU A 127 2.17 20.51 2.99
C GLU A 127 1.98 20.01 1.55
N ILE A 128 3.01 20.25 0.74
CA ILE A 128 3.18 19.65 -0.58
C ILE A 128 4.47 18.84 -0.58
N SER A 129 4.40 17.63 -1.12
CA SER A 129 5.57 16.86 -1.51
C SER A 129 5.83 17.07 -2.99
N LEU A 130 7.10 17.25 -3.34
CA LEU A 130 7.58 17.45 -4.68
C LEU A 130 8.79 16.54 -4.90
N ILE A 131 8.60 15.51 -5.72
CA ILE A 131 9.66 14.60 -6.10
C ILE A 131 10.11 14.94 -7.51
N VAL A 132 11.41 15.17 -7.67
CA VAL A 132 12.02 15.47 -8.96
C VAL A 132 13.28 14.65 -9.17
N SER A 133 13.68 14.48 -10.44
CA SER A 133 15.03 14.03 -10.75
C SER A 133 16.08 15.01 -10.22
N ASN A 134 17.22 14.50 -9.74
CA ASN A 134 18.30 15.33 -9.18
C ASN A 134 18.78 16.42 -10.14
N SER A 135 18.68 16.19 -11.45
CA SER A 135 19.01 17.17 -12.50
C SER A 135 18.17 18.46 -12.43
N VAL A 136 17.01 18.42 -11.77
CA VAL A 136 16.08 19.54 -11.63
C VAL A 136 16.23 20.25 -10.28
N GLU A 137 16.99 19.70 -9.33
CA GLU A 137 17.20 20.33 -8.02
C GLU A 137 17.60 21.81 -8.10
N PRO A 138 18.57 22.24 -8.94
CA PRO A 138 18.96 23.65 -8.99
C PRO A 138 17.79 24.58 -9.38
N ILE A 139 16.87 24.08 -10.21
CA ILE A 139 15.68 24.81 -10.63
C ILE A 139 14.69 24.90 -9.46
N VAL A 140 14.45 23.78 -8.75
CA VAL A 140 13.56 23.75 -7.58
C VAL A 140 14.05 24.72 -6.51
N GLU A 141 15.33 24.66 -6.13
CA GLU A 141 15.91 25.53 -5.10
C GLU A 141 15.80 27.02 -5.47
N THR A 142 15.86 27.34 -6.77
CA THR A 142 15.70 28.72 -7.25
C THR A 142 14.24 29.17 -7.19
N VAL A 143 13.33 28.37 -7.76
CA VAL A 143 11.90 28.69 -7.90
C VAL A 143 11.18 28.69 -6.54
N PHE A 144 11.58 27.81 -5.63
CA PHE A 144 10.97 27.67 -4.29
C PHE A 144 11.79 28.36 -3.19
N SER A 145 12.73 29.24 -3.54
CA SER A 145 13.63 29.92 -2.59
C SER A 145 12.91 30.73 -1.50
N THR A 146 11.68 31.20 -1.77
CA THR A 146 10.84 31.94 -0.81
C THR A 146 9.90 31.04 -0.02
N GLU A 147 9.80 29.76 -0.37
CA GLU A 147 8.93 28.79 0.30
C GLU A 147 9.62 28.18 1.51
N ARG A 148 8.81 27.74 2.49
CA ARG A 148 9.34 27.06 3.67
C ARG A 148 9.45 25.56 3.43
N CYS A 149 10.66 25.12 3.08
CA CYS A 149 11.03 23.70 3.01
C CYS A 149 11.15 23.12 4.43
N THR A 150 10.42 22.06 4.73
CA THR A 150 10.48 21.33 6.01
C THR A 150 11.41 20.13 5.92
N HIS A 151 11.41 19.44 4.78
CA HIS A 151 12.23 18.26 4.54
C HIS A 151 12.78 18.24 3.12
N LYS A 152 14.01 17.75 2.98
CA LYS A 152 14.64 17.40 1.71
C LYS A 152 15.31 16.05 1.88
N TYR A 153 14.87 15.05 1.11
CA TYR A 153 15.47 13.73 1.06
C TYR A 153 16.05 13.49 -0.32
N SER A 154 17.38 13.34 -0.39
CA SER A 154 18.10 12.99 -1.62
C SER A 154 18.51 11.51 -1.62
N ASN A 155 19.04 11.04 -2.74
CA ASN A 155 19.45 9.64 -2.96
C ASN A 155 18.26 8.68 -2.79
N LEU A 156 17.14 9.07 -3.40
CA LEU A 156 15.96 8.23 -3.50
C LEU A 156 15.91 7.58 -4.88
N GLY A 157 15.23 6.45 -4.94
CA GLY A 157 14.80 5.84 -6.17
C GLY A 157 13.31 5.50 -6.11
N SER A 158 12.72 5.26 -7.27
CA SER A 158 11.32 4.88 -7.39
C SER A 158 11.13 3.60 -8.18
N ILE A 159 10.07 2.89 -7.83
CA ILE A 159 9.58 1.72 -8.56
C ILE A 159 8.13 1.99 -8.91
N SER A 160 7.87 2.19 -10.20
CA SER A 160 6.54 2.38 -10.77
C SER A 160 6.04 1.06 -11.35
N VAL A 161 4.80 0.71 -11.04
CA VAL A 161 4.14 -0.52 -11.49
C VAL A 161 2.83 -0.15 -12.12
N LYS A 162 2.62 -0.61 -13.37
CA LYS A 162 1.31 -0.53 -14.01
C LYS A 162 0.39 -1.61 -13.45
N LEU A 163 -0.72 -1.20 -12.86
CA LEU A 163 -1.77 -2.09 -12.37
C LEU A 163 -2.81 -2.35 -13.48
N PRO A 164 -3.41 -3.55 -13.54
CA PRO A 164 -4.53 -3.83 -14.45
C PRO A 164 -5.74 -2.94 -14.16
N GLU A 165 -6.58 -2.66 -15.16
CA GLU A 165 -7.80 -1.83 -15.00
C GLU A 165 -8.78 -2.35 -13.93
N GLU A 166 -8.77 -3.66 -13.71
CA GLU A 166 -9.58 -4.33 -12.69
C GLU A 166 -9.16 -3.99 -11.24
N ASN A 167 -8.04 -3.29 -11.02
CA ASN A 167 -7.49 -2.95 -9.71
C ASN A 167 -8.43 -2.07 -8.86
N VAL A 168 -9.09 -1.08 -9.48
CA VAL A 168 -9.94 -0.09 -8.76
C VAL A 168 -11.11 -0.76 -8.03
N SER A 169 -11.52 -1.95 -8.48
CA SER A 169 -12.70 -2.66 -7.96
C SER A 169 -12.38 -3.76 -6.93
N ILE A 170 -11.10 -4.00 -6.64
CA ILE A 170 -10.66 -5.11 -5.77
C ILE A 170 -10.02 -4.55 -4.49
N PRO A 171 -10.74 -4.62 -3.35
CA PRO A 171 -10.18 -4.21 -2.07
C PRO A 171 -8.93 -5.03 -1.68
N GLY A 172 -7.92 -4.35 -1.13
CA GLY A 172 -6.76 -4.99 -0.49
C GLY A 172 -5.52 -5.15 -1.36
N ILE A 173 -5.50 -4.69 -2.62
CA ILE A 173 -4.30 -4.75 -3.48
C ILE A 173 -3.13 -4.01 -2.86
N TYR A 174 -3.30 -2.71 -2.52
CA TYR A 174 -2.22 -1.93 -1.93
C TYR A 174 -1.71 -2.50 -0.62
N TYR A 175 -2.63 -2.97 0.24
CA TYR A 175 -2.23 -3.65 1.47
C TYR A 175 -1.32 -4.83 1.18
N PHE A 176 -1.68 -5.69 0.23
CA PHE A 176 -0.91 -6.89 -0.06
C PHE A 176 0.51 -6.53 -0.55
N ILE A 177 0.62 -5.51 -1.39
CA ILE A 177 1.90 -4.99 -1.87
C ILE A 177 2.74 -4.46 -0.69
N PHE A 178 2.15 -3.57 0.12
CA PHE A 178 2.84 -2.97 1.27
C PHE A 178 3.22 -3.97 2.35
N GLN A 179 2.38 -4.98 2.58
CA GLN A 179 2.67 -6.06 3.52
C GLN A 179 3.94 -6.81 3.11
N ARG A 180 4.08 -7.13 1.82
CA ARG A 180 5.27 -7.82 1.30
C ARG A 180 6.52 -6.95 1.40
N LEU A 181 6.42 -5.67 1.09
CA LEU A 181 7.53 -4.72 1.25
C LEU A 181 7.94 -4.58 2.73
N ALA A 182 6.95 -4.48 3.63
CA ALA A 182 7.20 -4.37 5.06
C ALA A 182 7.84 -5.62 5.67
N TRP A 183 7.50 -6.82 5.18
CA TRP A 183 8.15 -8.06 5.63
C TRP A 183 9.64 -8.13 5.31
N GLU A 184 10.06 -7.53 4.20
CA GLU A 184 11.48 -7.40 3.84
C GLU A 184 12.13 -6.15 4.44
N GLY A 185 11.42 -5.41 5.31
CA GLY A 185 11.94 -4.23 5.99
C GLY A 185 12.16 -3.01 5.09
N VAL A 186 11.47 -2.94 3.94
CA VAL A 186 11.56 -1.81 3.02
C VAL A 186 10.83 -0.60 3.60
N THR A 187 11.56 0.49 3.81
CA THR A 187 11.02 1.79 4.18
C THR A 187 10.59 2.57 2.95
N MET A 188 9.49 3.30 3.04
CA MET A 188 8.99 4.13 1.96
C MET A 188 9.02 5.60 2.38
N ASN A 189 9.58 6.44 1.53
CA ASN A 189 9.55 7.89 1.66
C ASN A 189 8.22 8.45 1.17
N GLU A 190 7.78 7.96 0.01
CA GLU A 190 6.52 8.41 -0.58
C GLU A 190 5.84 7.29 -1.36
N VAL A 191 4.53 7.46 -1.50
CA VAL A 191 3.66 6.59 -2.29
C VAL A 191 2.82 7.48 -3.20
N ILE A 192 2.92 7.25 -4.51
CA ILE A 192 2.16 7.96 -5.52
C ILE A 192 1.26 6.94 -6.22
N SER A 193 -0.01 7.30 -6.44
CA SER A 193 -0.93 6.48 -7.21
C SER A 193 -1.74 7.32 -8.16
N THR A 194 -1.91 6.80 -9.38
CA THR A 194 -2.98 7.19 -10.29
C THR A 194 -4.01 6.07 -10.35
N SER A 195 -4.96 6.11 -11.29
CA SER A 195 -5.99 5.07 -11.43
C SER A 195 -5.41 3.67 -11.63
N ASN A 196 -4.35 3.54 -12.44
CA ASN A 196 -3.79 2.25 -12.86
C ASN A 196 -2.27 2.20 -12.80
N GLU A 197 -1.66 3.14 -12.09
CA GLU A 197 -0.22 3.13 -11.82
C GLU A 197 0.00 3.42 -10.36
N PHE A 198 1.01 2.76 -9.82
CA PHE A 198 1.44 2.94 -8.46
C PHE A 198 2.96 3.05 -8.43
N THR A 199 3.47 4.04 -7.72
CA THR A 199 4.90 4.28 -7.56
C THR A 199 5.24 4.36 -6.08
N ILE A 200 6.24 3.57 -5.67
CA ILE A 200 6.88 3.74 -4.36
C ILE A 200 8.18 4.49 -4.54
N VAL A 201 8.48 5.38 -3.60
CA VAL A 201 9.76 6.05 -3.48
C VAL A 201 10.43 5.53 -2.22
N VAL A 202 11.65 5.04 -2.38
CA VAL A 202 12.43 4.37 -1.34
C VAL A 202 13.86 4.91 -1.32
N PRO A 203 14.60 4.76 -0.21
CA PRO A 203 16.03 5.04 -0.22
C PRO A 203 16.73 4.20 -1.29
N GLU A 204 17.68 4.79 -2.01
CA GLU A 204 18.36 4.10 -3.12
C GLU A 204 19.05 2.80 -2.66
N SER A 205 19.55 2.76 -1.42
CA SER A 205 20.10 1.54 -0.81
C SER A 205 19.14 0.35 -0.69
N GLN A 206 17.83 0.58 -0.77
CA GLN A 206 16.79 -0.46 -0.65
C GLN A 206 16.11 -0.79 -1.98
N ILE A 207 16.50 -0.14 -3.08
CA ILE A 207 15.79 -0.27 -4.36
C ILE A 207 15.82 -1.70 -4.90
N ASP A 208 16.94 -2.40 -4.76
CA ASP A 208 17.09 -3.78 -5.23
C ASP A 208 16.17 -4.75 -4.49
N ILE A 209 16.07 -4.58 -3.16
CA ILE A 209 15.19 -5.38 -2.30
C ILE A 209 13.74 -5.11 -2.67
N ALA A 210 13.36 -3.84 -2.76
CA ALA A 210 12.01 -3.42 -3.12
C ALA A 210 11.62 -3.93 -4.52
N PHE A 211 12.52 -3.82 -5.50
CA PHE A 211 12.29 -4.31 -6.86
C PHE A 211 12.10 -5.81 -6.90
N LYS A 212 12.93 -6.57 -6.17
CA LYS A 212 12.77 -8.02 -6.04
C LYS A 212 11.40 -8.39 -5.47
N VAL A 213 10.97 -7.74 -4.38
CA VAL A 213 9.64 -7.97 -3.78
C VAL A 213 8.53 -7.76 -4.80
N ILE A 214 8.55 -6.64 -5.52
CA ILE A 214 7.54 -6.32 -6.53
C ILE A 214 7.56 -7.32 -7.69
N LYS A 215 8.76 -7.71 -8.14
CA LYS A 215 8.92 -8.72 -9.19
C LYS A 215 8.37 -10.09 -8.76
N ASP A 216 8.61 -10.48 -7.52
CA ASP A 216 8.16 -11.75 -6.94
C ASP A 216 6.62 -11.81 -6.82
N LEU A 217 5.92 -10.67 -6.81
CA LEU A 217 4.45 -10.65 -6.87
C LEU A 217 3.90 -11.30 -8.15
N LYS A 218 4.67 -11.28 -9.26
CA LYS A 218 4.29 -11.97 -10.51
C LYS A 218 4.36 -13.49 -10.40
N MET A 219 5.13 -14.00 -9.43
CA MET A 219 5.40 -15.43 -9.24
C MET A 219 4.52 -16.09 -8.17
N LEU A 220 3.60 -15.32 -7.57
CA LEU A 220 2.53 -15.86 -6.70
C LEU A 220 1.62 -16.80 -7.48
#